data_AF-A0A412INU5-F1
#
_entry.id   AF-A0A412INU5-F1
#
_cell.length_a   1.000
_cell.length_b   1.000
_cell.length_c   1.000
_cell.angle_alpha   90.00
_cell.angle_beta   90.00
_cell.angle_gamma   90.00
#
_symmetry.space_group_name_H-M   'P 1'
#
loop_
_entity.id
_entity.type
_entity.pdbx_description
1 polymer ?
#
loop_
_entity_poly.entity_id
_entity_poly.type
_entity_poly.pdbx_seq_one_letter_code
_entity_poly.pdbx_strand_id
1 'polypeptide(L)'
;MVSIRLFGNKHFFKLTLYINQTYMKSKNILFIQIMILVLTTSCNYSPQNVTQSWVDSIARYGSEEFMPAKKYKWGWGEAVMLNGYVHLYNNKPNEKYKDYIRTAMDITYNTANGHHPNAVASGLGMAFLARQKEDDKYLEKANQIFIDYKRIPVALNGGVSHRPNTIELWDDTVYMIGIYLKEMYQLTDDTKYLDIWMEQFLAHKEKLQDEKWGLWVHGYDDDNEDFDDNCCQYGWANMTPERKSIEFWGRGNGWIIMMISDFLQIYPKGSQEYQFLANELKRMVNPLISLQDKETGLWRQLPIHTDIPENYLESTCTAMFAYGMSVGVRLGILDEEAYINTIQRAYRGLRKNAMKQEGAYLIPTRVCLGTCIGDPEYYYKRPTGEGVDYAIGIYIMFGLEYERLTNNITHS
;
A
#
# COMPACT_ATOMS: atom_id res chain seq x y z
N MET A 1 7.68 65.79 -1.30
CA MET A 1 7.96 65.15 -2.61
C MET A 1 8.71 63.87 -2.34
N VAL A 2 8.12 62.70 -2.60
CA VAL A 2 8.79 61.40 -2.43
C VAL A 2 9.44 61.06 -3.77
N SER A 3 10.75 60.83 -3.77
CA SER A 3 11.49 60.38 -4.96
C SER A 3 12.01 58.98 -4.69
N ILE A 4 11.59 58.03 -5.51
CA ILE A 4 12.07 56.65 -5.49
C ILE A 4 13.11 56.51 -6.60
N ARG A 5 14.35 56.14 -6.25
CA ARG A 5 15.36 55.73 -7.24
C ARG A 5 15.70 54.26 -7.04
N LEU A 6 15.58 53.50 -8.12
CA LEU A 6 16.01 52.12 -8.22
C LEU A 6 17.44 52.09 -8.73
N PHE A 7 18.33 51.38 -8.03
CA PHE A 7 19.63 50.99 -8.55
C PHE A 7 19.74 49.47 -8.42
N GLY A 8 20.14 48.80 -9.51
CA GLY A 8 20.38 47.37 -9.50
C GLY A 8 21.03 46.89 -10.79
N ASN A 9 21.96 45.95 -10.65
CA ASN A 9 22.39 45.04 -11.72
C ASN A 9 21.92 43.62 -11.36
N LYS A 10 21.66 42.80 -12.38
CA LYS A 10 20.69 41.68 -12.49
C LYS A 10 20.36 40.70 -11.35
N HIS A 11 20.90 40.76 -10.13
CA HIS A 11 20.55 39.79 -9.08
C HIS A 11 20.22 40.31 -7.68
N PHE A 12 20.28 41.61 -7.37
CA PHE A 12 19.74 42.14 -6.11
C PHE A 12 19.23 43.57 -6.28
N PHE A 13 17.98 43.84 -5.90
CA PHE A 13 17.47 45.21 -5.72
C PHE A 13 17.49 45.56 -4.24
N LYS A 14 18.13 46.69 -3.90
CA LYS A 14 18.10 47.28 -2.56
C LYS A 14 17.23 48.53 -2.63
N LEU A 15 16.08 48.53 -1.96
CA LEU A 15 15.23 49.70 -1.86
C LEU A 15 15.73 50.58 -0.71
N THR A 16 16.12 51.82 -0.97
CA THR A 16 16.49 52.78 0.08
C THR A 16 15.57 53.99 0.00
N LEU A 17 14.73 54.19 1.02
CA LEU A 17 13.88 55.36 1.15
C LEU A 17 14.67 56.49 1.84
N TYR A 18 14.80 57.64 1.17
CA TYR A 18 15.21 58.88 1.82
C TYR A 18 13.97 59.69 2.19
N ILE A 19 13.71 59.85 3.49
CA ILE A 19 12.64 60.70 4.01
C ILE A 19 13.27 62.00 4.48
N ASN A 20 12.93 63.10 3.84
CA ASN A 20 13.39 64.43 4.22
C ASN A 20 12.61 64.89 5.47
N GLN A 21 13.32 65.22 6.54
CA GLN A 21 12.81 65.18 7.91
C GLN A 21 12.14 66.49 8.38
N THR A 22 11.40 67.20 7.51
CA THR A 22 10.93 68.56 7.87
C THR A 22 9.43 68.78 7.89
N TYR A 23 8.58 67.80 7.60
CA TYR A 23 7.13 67.99 7.79
C TYR A 23 6.45 66.64 8.00
N MET A 24 6.07 66.30 9.24
CA MET A 24 4.84 65.54 9.50
C MET A 24 4.47 65.58 11.00
N LYS A 25 3.28 66.11 11.28
CA LYS A 25 2.65 66.16 12.60
C LYS A 25 2.27 64.75 13.08
N SER A 26 2.36 64.57 14.39
CA SER A 26 2.33 63.34 15.20
C SER A 26 1.11 62.40 15.09
N LYS A 27 0.19 62.57 14.13
CA LYS A 27 -1.01 61.72 14.01
C LYS A 27 -1.00 60.72 12.85
N ASN A 28 -0.03 60.77 11.95
CA ASN A 28 0.04 59.84 10.80
C ASN A 28 1.09 58.72 10.92
N ILE A 29 1.92 58.73 11.99
CA ILE A 29 2.96 57.71 12.19
C ILE A 29 2.35 56.37 12.63
N LEU A 30 1.31 56.42 13.48
CA LEU A 30 0.63 55.21 13.96
C LEU A 30 -0.15 54.50 12.84
N PHE A 31 -0.74 55.24 11.91
CA PHE A 31 -1.50 54.68 10.78
C PHE A 31 -0.58 53.99 9.75
N ILE A 32 0.61 54.55 9.51
CA ILE A 32 1.61 53.96 8.61
C ILE A 32 2.26 52.73 9.27
N GLN A 33 2.49 52.73 10.58
CA GLN A 33 3.00 51.55 11.30
C GLN A 33 1.97 50.41 11.34
N ILE A 34 0.67 50.70 11.48
CA ILE A 34 -0.38 49.68 11.42
C ILE A 34 -0.56 49.14 9.99
N MET A 35 -0.45 49.97 8.94
CA MET A 35 -0.45 49.47 7.56
C MET A 35 0.77 48.61 7.24
N ILE A 36 1.95 48.93 7.78
CA ILE A 36 3.14 48.08 7.61
C ILE A 36 2.99 46.76 8.38
N LEU A 37 2.37 46.77 9.57
CA LEU A 37 2.09 45.55 10.34
C LEU A 37 1.03 44.64 9.64
N VAL A 38 0.02 45.24 9.00
CA VAL A 38 -1.05 44.54 8.26
C VAL A 38 -0.58 44.06 6.87
N LEU A 39 0.40 44.74 6.26
CA LEU A 39 1.07 44.27 5.03
C LEU A 39 2.16 43.21 5.29
N THR A 40 2.57 43.01 6.54
CA THR A 40 3.47 41.91 6.93
C THR A 40 2.75 40.67 7.47
N THR A 41 1.43 40.74 7.69
CA THR A 41 0.59 39.59 8.06
C THR A 41 -0.30 39.07 6.93
N SER A 42 -0.09 39.57 5.70
CA SER A 42 -0.64 38.98 4.49
C SER A 42 0.32 37.92 3.96
N CYS A 43 -0.04 36.65 4.17
CA CYS A 43 0.45 35.46 3.46
C CYS A 43 1.95 35.44 3.11
N ASN A 44 2.78 35.11 4.09
CA ASN A 44 3.92 34.23 3.84
C ASN A 44 3.63 32.88 4.49
N TYR A 45 2.56 32.21 4.05
CA TYR A 45 2.61 30.75 3.96
C TYR A 45 3.58 30.45 2.81
N SER A 46 4.87 30.46 3.11
CA SER A 46 5.78 29.63 2.33
C SER A 46 5.30 28.21 2.57
N PRO A 47 4.83 27.45 1.56
CA PRO A 47 4.73 26.01 1.76
C PRO A 47 6.12 25.57 2.19
N GLN A 48 6.18 24.79 3.27
CA GLN A 48 7.36 24.01 3.58
C GLN A 48 7.65 23.15 2.36
N ASN A 49 8.50 23.63 1.45
CA ASN A 49 9.18 22.81 0.47
C ASN A 49 10.21 21.97 1.23
N VAL A 50 9.73 21.05 2.07
CA VAL A 50 10.41 19.76 2.20
C VAL A 50 10.40 19.22 0.78
N THR A 51 11.55 18.86 0.25
CA THR A 51 11.69 18.17 -1.03
C THR A 51 10.76 16.96 -1.03
N GLN A 52 9.53 17.11 -1.53
CA GLN A 52 8.45 16.17 -1.25
C GLN A 52 8.67 14.92 -2.09
N SER A 53 8.98 13.81 -1.42
CA SER A 53 9.10 12.54 -2.11
C SER A 53 7.71 12.08 -2.60
N TRP A 54 7.68 11.10 -3.50
CA TRP A 54 6.40 10.53 -3.93
C TRP A 54 5.63 9.89 -2.76
N VAL A 55 6.35 9.38 -1.75
CA VAL A 55 5.79 8.78 -0.54
C VAL A 55 5.11 9.87 0.28
N ASP A 56 5.79 10.98 0.53
CA ASP A 56 5.22 12.11 1.28
C ASP A 56 4.00 12.71 0.57
N SER A 57 4.03 12.77 -0.76
CA SER A 57 2.90 13.29 -1.56
C SER A 57 1.68 12.37 -1.51
N ILE A 58 1.87 11.07 -1.73
CA ILE A 58 0.79 10.07 -1.72
C ILE A 58 0.22 9.88 -0.30
N ALA A 59 1.09 9.84 0.72
CA ALA A 59 0.67 9.71 2.11
C ALA A 59 -0.24 10.88 2.54
N ARG A 60 0.14 12.10 2.15
CA ARG A 60 -0.66 13.30 2.41
C ARG A 60 -1.98 13.29 1.64
N TYR A 61 -1.96 12.95 0.36
CA TYR A 61 -3.19 12.80 -0.44
C TYR A 61 -4.17 11.84 0.24
N GLY A 62 -3.68 10.69 0.70
CA GLY A 62 -4.48 9.72 1.42
C GLY A 62 -5.18 10.32 2.65
N SER A 63 -4.42 10.98 3.52
CA SER A 63 -4.93 11.43 4.82
C SER A 63 -5.66 12.78 4.77
N GLU A 64 -5.32 13.64 3.83
CA GLU A 64 -5.86 15.01 3.72
C GLU A 64 -7.09 15.06 2.80
N GLU A 65 -7.08 14.32 1.69
CA GLU A 65 -8.10 14.43 0.63
C GLU A 65 -8.92 13.16 0.44
N PHE A 66 -8.28 12.02 0.19
CA PHE A 66 -8.99 10.79 -0.21
C PHE A 66 -9.84 10.22 0.94
N MET A 67 -9.18 9.87 2.05
CA MET A 67 -9.83 9.31 3.22
C MET A 67 -9.22 9.92 4.49
N PRO A 68 -9.69 11.10 4.91
CA PRO A 68 -9.42 11.59 6.26
C PRO A 68 -9.83 10.56 7.31
N ALA A 69 -9.07 10.43 8.40
CA ALA A 69 -9.24 9.35 9.40
C ALA A 69 -10.68 9.19 9.93
N LYS A 70 -11.43 10.29 10.03
CA LYS A 70 -12.85 10.30 10.46
C LYS A 70 -13.82 9.67 9.44
N LYS A 71 -13.36 9.32 8.25
CA LYS A 71 -14.11 8.63 7.19
C LYS A 71 -13.66 7.18 7.00
N TYR A 72 -12.73 6.70 7.84
CA TYR A 72 -12.26 5.32 7.77
C TYR A 72 -13.43 4.33 7.89
N LYS A 73 -13.43 3.33 7.03
CA LYS A 73 -14.41 2.23 7.06
C LYS A 73 -13.68 0.94 7.40
N TRP A 74 -14.36 0.07 8.13
CA TRP A 74 -13.82 -1.24 8.50
C TRP A 74 -13.84 -2.18 7.30
N GLY A 75 -12.81 -2.09 6.47
CA GLY A 75 -12.67 -2.83 5.21
C GLY A 75 -11.22 -3.14 4.88
N TRP A 76 -11.02 -3.94 3.83
CA TRP A 76 -9.70 -4.40 3.43
C TRP A 76 -8.89 -3.32 2.70
N GLY A 77 -9.54 -2.54 1.83
CA GLY A 77 -8.87 -1.48 1.06
C GLY A 77 -8.33 -0.40 1.98
N GLU A 78 -9.16 0.02 2.91
CA GLU A 78 -8.81 0.96 3.97
C GLU A 78 -7.69 0.41 4.87
N ALA A 79 -7.71 -0.89 5.18
CA ALA A 79 -6.66 -1.54 5.95
C ALA A 79 -5.30 -1.53 5.24
N VAL A 80 -5.26 -1.72 3.92
CA VAL A 80 -4.00 -1.66 3.14
C VAL A 80 -3.41 -0.25 3.19
N MET A 81 -4.24 0.79 3.08
CA MET A 81 -3.81 2.18 3.28
C MET A 81 -3.26 2.40 4.70
N LEU A 82 -3.97 1.89 5.70
CA LEU A 82 -3.56 1.96 7.11
C LEU A 82 -2.22 1.24 7.33
N ASN A 83 -2.00 0.09 6.69
CA ASN A 83 -0.72 -0.62 6.72
C ASN A 83 0.41 0.21 6.12
N GLY A 84 0.15 0.96 5.03
CA GLY A 84 1.11 1.94 4.50
C GLY A 84 1.53 2.98 5.55
N TYR A 85 0.60 3.47 6.38
CA TYR A 85 0.92 4.38 7.48
C TYR A 85 1.67 3.70 8.64
N VAL A 86 1.38 2.43 8.93
CA VAL A 86 2.18 1.64 9.89
C VAL A 86 3.62 1.48 9.38
N HIS A 87 3.82 1.19 8.09
CA HIS A 87 5.16 1.14 7.47
C HIS A 87 5.89 2.48 7.55
N LEU A 88 5.19 3.59 7.31
CA LEU A 88 5.75 4.94 7.47
C LEU A 88 6.19 5.22 8.91
N TYR A 89 5.33 4.90 9.88
CA TYR A 89 5.63 5.07 11.30
C TYR A 89 6.81 4.21 11.72
N ASN A 90 6.83 2.92 11.36
CA ASN A 90 7.93 2.01 11.67
C ASN A 90 9.25 2.43 11.00
N ASN A 91 9.21 3.02 9.79
CA ASN A 91 10.40 3.53 9.11
C ASN A 91 11.00 4.75 9.81
N LYS A 92 10.15 5.72 10.16
CA LYS A 92 10.54 6.93 10.89
C LYS A 92 9.35 7.42 11.72
N PRO A 93 9.33 7.16 13.03
CA PRO A 93 8.19 7.49 13.88
C PRO A 93 7.76 8.94 13.72
N ASN A 94 6.47 9.11 13.46
CA ASN A 94 5.83 10.41 13.33
C ASN A 94 4.40 10.30 13.86
N GLU A 95 4.12 11.07 14.91
CA GLU A 95 2.83 11.06 15.61
C GLU A 95 1.63 11.28 14.68
N LYS A 96 1.79 12.02 13.56
CA LYS A 96 0.69 12.23 12.60
C LYS A 96 0.09 10.93 12.06
N TYR A 97 0.92 9.90 11.84
CA TYR A 97 0.45 8.60 11.34
C TYR A 97 -0.23 7.79 12.44
N LYS A 98 0.32 7.83 13.66
CA LYS A 98 -0.30 7.20 14.83
C LYS A 98 -1.64 7.85 15.18
N ASP A 99 -1.74 9.17 15.10
CA ASP A 99 -2.97 9.94 15.31
C ASP A 99 -4.04 9.62 14.26
N TYR A 100 -3.64 9.46 13.00
CA TYR A 100 -4.54 8.98 11.95
C TYR A 100 -5.09 7.59 12.31
N ILE A 101 -4.21 6.64 12.65
CA ILE A 101 -4.60 5.26 12.99
C ILE A 101 -5.50 5.24 14.22
N ARG A 102 -5.16 6.00 15.27
CA ARG A 102 -5.95 6.16 16.49
C ARG A 102 -7.36 6.65 16.19
N THR A 103 -7.48 7.73 15.43
CA THR A 103 -8.78 8.28 15.03
C THR A 103 -9.59 7.27 14.22
N ALA A 104 -8.97 6.60 13.25
CA ALA A 104 -9.61 5.57 12.44
C ALA A 104 -10.16 4.41 13.29
N MET A 105 -9.34 3.89 14.20
CA MET A 105 -9.73 2.79 15.09
C MET A 105 -10.82 3.20 16.07
N ASP A 106 -10.76 4.41 16.63
CA ASP A 106 -11.77 4.94 17.54
C ASP A 106 -13.15 5.05 16.88
N ILE A 107 -13.24 5.57 15.65
CA ILE A 107 -14.54 5.73 14.99
C ILE A 107 -15.17 4.40 14.56
N THR A 108 -14.35 3.38 14.31
CA THR A 108 -14.84 2.04 13.92
C THR A 108 -14.90 1.05 15.07
N TYR A 109 -14.52 1.44 16.29
CA TYR A 109 -14.36 0.53 17.43
C TYR A 109 -15.58 -0.36 17.69
N ASN A 110 -16.78 0.23 17.58
CA ASN A 110 -18.05 -0.44 17.84
C ASN A 110 -18.49 -1.38 16.71
N THR A 111 -17.99 -1.21 15.49
CA THR A 111 -18.31 -2.06 14.33
C THR A 111 -17.17 -3.02 13.97
N ALA A 112 -16.00 -2.83 14.57
CA ALA A 112 -14.81 -3.66 14.35
C ALA A 112 -15.07 -5.13 14.74
N ASN A 113 -14.75 -6.02 13.82
CA ASN A 113 -14.96 -7.46 13.93
C ASN A 113 -13.96 -8.24 13.06
N GLY A 114 -13.83 -9.54 13.30
CA GLY A 114 -12.97 -10.45 12.52
C GLY A 114 -13.73 -11.57 11.79
N HIS A 115 -14.99 -11.37 11.42
CA HIS A 115 -15.83 -12.45 10.87
C HIS A 115 -15.60 -12.78 9.38
N HIS A 116 -14.72 -12.05 8.71
CA HIS A 116 -14.40 -12.22 7.29
C HIS A 116 -12.93 -11.80 7.09
N PRO A 117 -12.13 -12.45 6.22
CA PRO A 117 -10.72 -12.07 6.00
C PRO A 117 -10.52 -10.57 5.73
N ASN A 118 -11.35 -9.97 4.87
CA ASN A 118 -11.37 -8.53 4.60
C ASN A 118 -11.61 -7.65 5.84
N ALA A 119 -12.39 -8.12 6.83
CA ALA A 119 -12.60 -7.41 8.09
C ALA A 119 -11.42 -7.61 9.05
N VAL A 120 -10.83 -8.80 9.06
CA VAL A 120 -9.63 -9.13 9.85
C VAL A 120 -8.47 -8.19 9.50
N ALA A 121 -8.30 -7.84 8.23
CA ALA A 121 -7.29 -6.90 7.74
C ALA A 121 -7.25 -5.59 8.55
N SER A 122 -8.41 -4.96 8.77
CA SER A 122 -8.50 -3.70 9.54
C SER A 122 -8.09 -3.87 11.01
N GLY A 123 -8.13 -5.09 11.55
CA GLY A 123 -7.65 -5.42 12.89
C GLY A 123 -6.19 -5.06 13.14
N LEU A 124 -5.38 -4.93 12.07
CA LEU A 124 -3.97 -4.52 12.19
C LEU A 124 -3.82 -3.18 12.93
N GLY A 125 -4.78 -2.25 12.76
CA GLY A 125 -4.74 -0.95 13.43
C GLY A 125 -4.95 -1.07 14.94
N MET A 126 -5.83 -1.98 15.38
CA MET A 126 -6.05 -2.26 16.81
C MET A 126 -4.78 -2.88 17.43
N ALA A 127 -4.20 -3.88 16.76
CA ALA A 127 -2.96 -4.52 17.19
C ALA A 127 -1.79 -3.51 17.24
N PHE A 128 -1.69 -2.63 16.24
CA PHE A 128 -0.68 -1.58 16.20
C PHE A 128 -0.81 -0.61 17.39
N LEU A 129 -2.01 -0.10 17.69
CA LEU A 129 -2.19 0.85 18.82
C LEU A 129 -1.98 0.18 20.17
N ALA A 130 -2.38 -1.08 20.31
CA ALA A 130 -2.04 -1.88 21.49
C ALA A 130 -0.51 -2.02 21.64
N ARG A 131 0.21 -2.21 20.53
CA ARG A 131 1.68 -2.32 20.51
C ARG A 131 2.34 -0.99 20.91
N GLN A 132 1.72 0.13 20.55
CA GLN A 132 2.12 1.46 20.98
C GLN A 132 1.71 1.81 22.43
N LYS A 133 0.99 0.91 23.13
CA LYS A 133 0.55 1.09 24.52
C LYS A 133 -0.34 2.33 24.73
N GLU A 134 -1.22 2.60 23.79
CA GLU A 134 -2.11 3.78 23.83
C GLU A 134 -3.25 3.62 24.86
N ASP A 135 -4.03 2.53 24.77
CA ASP A 135 -5.20 2.25 25.63
C ASP A 135 -5.50 0.74 25.60
N ASP A 136 -5.83 0.14 26.76
CA ASP A 136 -6.10 -1.29 26.91
C ASP A 136 -7.26 -1.78 26.04
N LYS A 137 -8.21 -0.90 25.69
CA LYS A 137 -9.33 -1.22 24.80
C LYS A 137 -8.88 -1.74 23.43
N TYR A 138 -7.72 -1.29 22.94
CA TYR A 138 -7.18 -1.74 21.65
C TYR A 138 -6.68 -3.17 21.72
N LEU A 139 -6.07 -3.55 22.85
CA LEU A 139 -5.63 -4.93 23.10
C LEU A 139 -6.85 -5.86 23.23
N GLU A 140 -7.87 -5.44 23.98
CA GLU A 140 -9.12 -6.18 24.10
C GLU A 140 -9.78 -6.41 22.74
N LYS A 141 -9.89 -5.35 21.92
CA LYS A 141 -10.49 -5.42 20.59
C LYS A 141 -9.66 -6.26 19.62
N ALA A 142 -8.34 -6.15 19.64
CA ALA A 142 -7.46 -7.01 18.84
C ALA A 142 -7.67 -8.48 19.21
N ASN A 143 -7.65 -8.83 20.48
CA ASN A 143 -7.92 -10.21 20.91
C ASN A 143 -9.33 -10.70 20.51
N GLN A 144 -10.35 -9.84 20.56
CA GLN A 144 -11.70 -10.17 20.08
C GLN A 144 -11.70 -10.47 18.57
N ILE A 145 -11.00 -9.67 17.75
CA ILE A 145 -10.87 -9.92 16.31
C ILE A 145 -10.19 -11.26 16.04
N PHE A 146 -9.20 -11.66 16.85
CA PHE A 146 -8.60 -12.99 16.75
C PHE A 146 -9.59 -14.11 17.09
N ILE A 147 -10.48 -13.90 18.06
CA ILE A 147 -11.53 -14.87 18.40
C ILE A 147 -12.51 -15.02 17.24
N ASP A 148 -12.92 -13.92 16.62
CA ASP A 148 -13.82 -13.90 15.46
C ASP A 148 -13.16 -14.59 14.25
N TYR A 149 -11.88 -14.29 13.99
CA TYR A 149 -11.07 -14.89 12.92
C TYR A 149 -11.09 -16.42 12.97
N LYS A 150 -10.94 -17.00 14.16
CA LYS A 150 -10.94 -18.46 14.35
C LYS A 150 -12.30 -19.13 14.07
N ARG A 151 -13.36 -18.36 13.80
CA ARG A 151 -14.69 -18.89 13.47
C ARG A 151 -14.99 -18.82 11.97
N ILE A 152 -14.10 -18.24 11.17
CA ILE A 152 -14.25 -18.23 9.71
C ILE A 152 -14.20 -19.69 9.22
N PRO A 153 -15.10 -20.11 8.31
CA PRO A 153 -15.05 -21.44 7.72
C PRO A 153 -13.68 -21.77 7.11
N VAL A 154 -13.31 -23.04 7.11
CA VAL A 154 -12.05 -23.52 6.55
C VAL A 154 -12.31 -24.63 5.53
N ALA A 155 -11.47 -24.70 4.50
CA ALA A 155 -11.39 -25.80 3.55
C ALA A 155 -10.90 -27.09 4.21
N LEU A 156 -11.06 -28.22 3.51
CA LEU A 156 -10.65 -29.55 3.97
C LEU A 156 -9.19 -29.61 4.41
N ASN A 157 -8.30 -28.82 3.79
CA ASN A 157 -6.88 -28.74 4.15
C ASN A 157 -6.55 -27.69 5.23
N GLY A 158 -7.57 -27.07 5.84
CA GLY A 158 -7.42 -26.07 6.91
C GLY A 158 -7.23 -24.62 6.45
N GLY A 159 -7.24 -24.36 5.14
CA GLY A 159 -7.20 -23.00 4.61
C GLY A 159 -8.47 -22.21 4.95
N VAL A 160 -8.33 -20.99 5.46
CA VAL A 160 -9.43 -20.09 5.77
C VAL A 160 -10.15 -19.71 4.49
N SER A 161 -11.47 -19.92 4.47
CA SER A 161 -12.31 -19.49 3.35
C SER A 161 -12.33 -17.96 3.26
N HIS A 162 -12.28 -17.46 2.03
CA HIS A 162 -12.51 -16.05 1.76
C HIS A 162 -13.96 -15.64 2.05
N ARG A 163 -14.90 -16.58 1.90
CA ARG A 163 -16.34 -16.35 2.02
C ARG A 163 -16.93 -17.02 3.26
N PRO A 164 -18.01 -16.46 3.83
CA PRO A 164 -18.71 -17.10 4.95
C PRO A 164 -19.74 -18.15 4.53
N ASN A 165 -20.27 -18.07 3.30
CA ASN A 165 -21.39 -18.89 2.84
C ASN A 165 -20.98 -20.03 1.91
N THR A 166 -19.78 -19.97 1.34
CA THR A 166 -19.13 -21.03 0.58
C THR A 166 -17.68 -21.13 1.01
N ILE A 167 -17.07 -22.28 0.73
CA ILE A 167 -15.69 -22.58 1.09
C ILE A 167 -14.82 -22.37 -0.16
N GLU A 168 -14.27 -21.16 -0.25
CA GLU A 168 -13.42 -20.75 -1.36
C GLU A 168 -12.09 -20.23 -0.83
N LEU A 169 -10.97 -20.76 -1.33
CA LEU A 169 -9.64 -20.22 -1.06
C LEU A 169 -9.30 -19.19 -2.13
N TRP A 170 -9.05 -17.94 -1.72
CA TRP A 170 -8.63 -16.85 -2.61
C TRP A 170 -7.20 -16.44 -2.26
N ASP A 171 -6.41 -16.05 -3.25
CA ASP A 171 -5.03 -15.60 -3.02
C ASP A 171 -4.97 -14.34 -2.12
N ASP A 172 -5.97 -13.45 -2.20
CA ASP A 172 -6.11 -12.28 -1.33
C ASP A 172 -6.08 -12.63 0.16
N THR A 173 -6.72 -13.75 0.55
CA THR A 173 -6.94 -14.14 1.96
C THR A 173 -5.64 -14.13 2.75
N VAL A 174 -4.56 -14.63 2.16
CA VAL A 174 -3.23 -14.75 2.79
C VAL A 174 -2.66 -13.41 3.22
N TYR A 175 -2.91 -12.35 2.46
CA TYR A 175 -2.50 -10.98 2.83
C TYR A 175 -3.47 -10.37 3.83
N MET A 176 -4.78 -10.52 3.63
CA MET A 176 -5.80 -9.89 4.49
C MET A 176 -5.68 -10.34 5.94
N ILE A 177 -5.52 -11.64 6.18
CA ILE A 177 -5.27 -12.15 7.54
C ILE A 177 -3.81 -11.93 7.97
N GLY A 178 -2.88 -11.95 7.02
CA GLY A 178 -1.44 -11.88 7.28
C GLY A 178 -0.99 -10.55 7.86
N ILE A 179 -1.50 -9.42 7.36
CA ILE A 179 -1.12 -8.09 7.90
C ILE A 179 -1.58 -7.92 9.35
N TYR A 180 -2.70 -8.53 9.73
CA TYR A 180 -3.18 -8.55 11.11
C TYR A 180 -2.36 -9.50 11.99
N LEU A 181 -2.14 -10.75 11.56
CA LEU A 181 -1.36 -11.75 12.30
C LEU A 181 0.08 -11.28 12.54
N LYS A 182 0.68 -10.62 11.54
CA LYS A 182 1.98 -9.96 11.64
C LYS A 182 2.00 -8.92 12.77
N GLU A 183 1.03 -8.01 12.83
CA GLU A 183 0.98 -7.00 13.89
C GLU A 183 0.65 -7.61 15.26
N MET A 184 -0.12 -8.69 15.32
CA MET A 184 -0.31 -9.46 16.56
C MET A 184 1.00 -10.08 17.06
N TYR A 185 1.82 -10.65 16.17
CA TYR A 185 3.17 -11.09 16.54
C TYR A 185 4.02 -9.92 17.05
N GLN A 186 4.04 -8.80 16.34
CA GLN A 186 4.78 -7.61 16.77
C GLN A 186 4.32 -7.06 18.14
N LEU A 187 3.04 -7.23 18.46
CA LEU A 187 2.43 -6.83 19.74
C LEU A 187 2.85 -7.76 20.88
N THR A 188 2.84 -9.08 20.67
CA THR A 188 2.93 -10.06 21.75
C THR A 188 4.25 -10.83 21.82
N ASP A 189 5.05 -10.81 20.74
CA ASP A 189 6.20 -11.69 20.51
C ASP A 189 5.86 -13.19 20.60
N ASP A 190 4.61 -13.54 20.27
CA ASP A 190 4.11 -14.92 20.34
C ASP A 190 4.14 -15.56 18.95
N THR A 191 5.04 -16.52 18.73
CA THR A 191 5.28 -17.13 17.42
C THR A 191 4.06 -17.84 16.86
N LYS A 192 3.04 -18.15 17.68
CA LYS A 192 1.79 -18.78 17.18
C LYS A 192 1.16 -17.98 16.04
N TYR A 193 1.28 -16.65 16.03
CA TYR A 193 0.71 -15.84 14.96
C TYR A 193 1.48 -15.99 13.64
N LEU A 194 2.78 -16.24 13.72
CA LEU A 194 3.61 -16.59 12.56
C LEU A 194 3.29 -18.00 12.07
N ASP A 195 3.14 -18.95 12.98
CA ASP A 195 2.82 -20.34 12.67
C ASP A 195 1.45 -20.44 11.98
N ILE A 196 0.42 -19.77 12.53
CA ILE A 196 -0.91 -19.68 11.90
C ILE A 196 -0.82 -19.10 10.49
N TRP A 197 -0.04 -18.03 10.29
CA TRP A 197 0.09 -17.47 8.94
C TRP A 197 0.79 -18.44 7.99
N MET A 198 1.84 -19.13 8.43
CA MET A 198 2.54 -20.12 7.61
C MET A 198 1.61 -21.30 7.23
N GLU A 199 0.81 -21.80 8.17
CA GLU A 199 -0.22 -22.81 7.89
C GLU A 199 -1.18 -22.35 6.80
N GLN A 200 -1.67 -21.11 6.90
CA GLN A 200 -2.57 -20.53 5.91
C GLN A 200 -1.89 -20.33 4.56
N PHE A 201 -0.64 -19.86 4.53
CA PHE A 201 0.16 -19.74 3.32
C PHE A 201 0.30 -21.10 2.63
N LEU A 202 0.65 -22.15 3.36
CA LEU A 202 0.85 -23.50 2.82
C LEU A 202 -0.46 -24.11 2.31
N ALA A 203 -1.56 -23.97 3.06
CA ALA A 203 -2.88 -24.48 2.67
C ALA A 203 -3.39 -23.81 1.38
N HIS A 204 -3.21 -22.51 1.23
CA HIS A 204 -3.59 -21.81 0.00
C HIS A 204 -2.63 -22.13 -1.15
N LYS A 205 -1.32 -22.18 -0.90
CA LYS A 205 -0.30 -22.55 -1.90
C LYS A 205 -0.58 -23.91 -2.54
N GLU A 206 -0.95 -24.91 -1.73
CA GLU A 206 -1.29 -26.27 -2.20
C GLU A 206 -2.37 -26.24 -3.29
N LYS A 207 -3.37 -25.36 -3.15
CA LYS A 207 -4.49 -25.26 -4.09
C LYS A 207 -4.23 -24.27 -5.20
N LEU A 208 -3.56 -23.15 -4.94
CA LEU A 208 -3.56 -22.01 -5.85
C LEU A 208 -2.27 -21.87 -6.66
N GLN A 209 -1.13 -22.35 -6.18
CA GLN A 209 0.14 -22.10 -6.88
C GLN A 209 0.31 -23.03 -8.09
N ASP A 210 0.62 -22.43 -9.23
CA ASP A 210 1.04 -23.15 -10.43
C ASP A 210 2.52 -23.53 -10.37
N GLU A 211 2.85 -24.75 -10.82
CA GLU A 211 4.21 -25.25 -10.74
C GLU A 211 5.16 -24.59 -11.75
N LYS A 212 4.64 -24.23 -12.93
CA LYS A 212 5.45 -23.70 -14.04
C LYS A 212 5.87 -22.26 -13.78
N TRP A 213 4.92 -21.43 -13.39
CA TRP A 213 5.13 -20.00 -13.15
C TRP A 213 5.48 -19.69 -11.70
N GLY A 214 5.11 -20.54 -10.75
CA GLY A 214 5.18 -20.20 -9.32
C GLY A 214 4.17 -19.12 -8.90
N LEU A 215 3.45 -18.53 -9.85
CA LEU A 215 2.33 -17.62 -9.62
C LEU A 215 1.09 -18.42 -9.19
N TRP A 216 0.14 -17.73 -8.57
CA TRP A 216 -1.07 -18.32 -8.02
C TRP A 216 -2.27 -17.96 -8.91
N VAL A 217 -3.14 -18.93 -9.14
CA VAL A 217 -4.47 -18.66 -9.69
C VAL A 217 -5.33 -18.00 -8.61
N HIS A 218 -6.29 -17.17 -9.01
CA HIS A 218 -7.03 -16.30 -8.09
C HIS A 218 -7.81 -17.07 -7.01
N GLY A 219 -8.48 -18.17 -7.37
CA GLY A 219 -9.20 -18.97 -6.37
C GLY A 219 -9.44 -20.44 -6.71
N TYR A 220 -9.88 -21.14 -5.66
CA TYR A 220 -10.26 -22.56 -5.63
C TYR A 220 -11.52 -22.72 -4.77
N ASP A 221 -12.46 -23.51 -5.27
CA ASP A 221 -13.74 -23.83 -4.61
C ASP A 221 -13.68 -25.27 -4.06
N ASP A 222 -13.87 -25.42 -2.76
CA ASP A 222 -13.68 -26.69 -2.04
C ASP A 222 -15.00 -27.43 -1.78
N ASP A 223 -16.13 -26.73 -1.68
CA ASP A 223 -17.43 -27.31 -1.29
C ASP A 223 -18.34 -27.67 -2.49
N ASN A 224 -17.95 -27.33 -3.71
CA ASN A 224 -18.73 -27.55 -4.93
C ASN A 224 -20.04 -26.75 -5.00
N GLU A 225 -20.13 -25.63 -4.29
CA GLU A 225 -21.29 -24.74 -4.32
C GLU A 225 -21.00 -23.47 -5.13
N ASP A 226 -21.62 -23.33 -6.30
CA ASP A 226 -21.51 -22.09 -7.07
C ASP A 226 -22.29 -20.95 -6.38
N PHE A 227 -21.57 -19.94 -5.86
CA PHE A 227 -22.17 -18.78 -5.22
C PHE A 227 -22.37 -17.61 -6.20
N ASP A 228 -23.61 -17.11 -6.31
CA ASP A 228 -23.93 -15.92 -7.11
C ASP A 228 -24.12 -14.68 -6.22
N ASP A 229 -23.07 -13.88 -6.11
CA ASP A 229 -23.09 -12.59 -5.43
C ASP A 229 -23.01 -11.40 -6.39
N ASN A 230 -23.14 -11.65 -7.70
CA ASN A 230 -22.86 -10.69 -8.77
C ASN A 230 -21.44 -10.07 -8.73
N CYS A 231 -20.50 -10.63 -7.96
CA CYS A 231 -19.10 -10.21 -7.96
C CYS A 231 -18.24 -11.16 -8.79
N CYS A 232 -18.23 -12.46 -8.45
CA CYS A 232 -17.58 -13.48 -9.27
C CYS A 232 -18.39 -13.75 -10.55
N GLN A 233 -17.72 -14.21 -11.60
CA GLN A 233 -18.40 -14.82 -12.74
C GLN A 233 -19.08 -16.10 -12.29
N TYR A 234 -20.40 -16.21 -12.49
CA TYR A 234 -21.14 -17.41 -12.14
C TYR A 234 -20.55 -18.65 -12.83
N GLY A 235 -20.30 -19.71 -12.06
CA GLY A 235 -19.70 -20.96 -12.54
C GLY A 235 -18.20 -20.87 -12.85
N TRP A 236 -17.47 -19.87 -12.33
CA TRP A 236 -16.01 -19.75 -12.53
C TRP A 236 -15.23 -21.02 -12.13
N ALA A 237 -15.66 -21.71 -11.08
CA ALA A 237 -15.02 -22.93 -10.62
C ALA A 237 -15.16 -24.07 -11.64
N ASN A 238 -16.18 -24.07 -12.50
CA ASN A 238 -16.39 -25.12 -13.50
C ASN A 238 -15.46 -25.00 -14.73
N MET A 239 -14.57 -23.99 -14.76
CA MET A 239 -13.57 -23.83 -15.82
C MET A 239 -12.52 -24.94 -15.83
N THR A 240 -12.31 -25.60 -14.68
CA THR A 240 -11.40 -26.74 -14.54
C THR A 240 -12.06 -27.89 -13.77
N PRO A 241 -11.69 -29.16 -14.03
CA PRO A 241 -12.13 -30.29 -13.22
C PRO A 241 -11.76 -30.18 -11.75
N GLU A 242 -10.64 -29.51 -11.44
CA GLU A 242 -10.13 -29.30 -10.08
C GLU A 242 -10.81 -28.15 -9.33
N ARG A 243 -11.82 -27.50 -9.92
CA ARG A 243 -12.53 -26.35 -9.34
C ARG A 243 -11.64 -25.15 -9.01
N LYS A 244 -10.59 -24.98 -9.80
CA LYS A 244 -9.67 -23.83 -9.74
C LYS A 244 -9.98 -22.83 -10.84
N SER A 245 -9.81 -21.55 -10.53
CA SER A 245 -9.71 -20.51 -11.54
C SER A 245 -8.48 -20.73 -12.43
N ILE A 246 -8.46 -20.09 -13.60
CA ILE A 246 -7.44 -20.33 -14.63
C ILE A 246 -6.46 -19.16 -14.80
N GLU A 247 -6.69 -18.04 -14.13
CA GLU A 247 -5.95 -16.80 -14.36
C GLU A 247 -5.03 -16.42 -13.22
N PHE A 248 -3.81 -16.01 -13.58
CA PHE A 248 -2.85 -15.38 -12.68
C PHE A 248 -3.17 -13.89 -12.60
N TRP A 249 -4.05 -13.51 -11.69
CA TRP A 249 -4.37 -12.10 -11.54
C TRP A 249 -3.21 -11.34 -10.89
N GLY A 250 -2.81 -10.22 -11.48
CA GLY A 250 -1.63 -9.48 -11.08
C GLY A 250 -1.67 -9.01 -9.62
N ARG A 251 -2.78 -8.41 -9.17
CA ARG A 251 -2.86 -7.92 -7.78
C ARG A 251 -2.98 -9.07 -6.77
N GLY A 252 -3.73 -10.12 -7.09
CA GLY A 252 -3.79 -11.34 -6.27
C GLY A 252 -2.40 -11.94 -6.01
N ASN A 253 -1.58 -12.06 -7.06
CA ASN A 253 -0.17 -12.45 -6.93
C ASN A 253 0.68 -11.44 -6.16
N GLY A 254 0.38 -10.15 -6.35
CA GLY A 254 1.03 -9.07 -5.61
C GLY A 254 0.83 -9.22 -4.10
N TRP A 255 -0.37 -9.61 -3.64
CA TRP A 255 -0.68 -9.77 -2.22
C TRP A 255 0.23 -10.77 -1.55
N ILE A 256 0.41 -11.93 -2.19
CA ILE A 256 1.29 -12.99 -1.72
C ILE A 256 2.73 -12.50 -1.68
N ILE A 257 3.22 -11.86 -2.75
CA ILE A 257 4.60 -11.33 -2.83
C ILE A 257 4.85 -10.31 -1.72
N MET A 258 3.91 -9.39 -1.46
CA MET A 258 4.03 -8.43 -0.36
C MET A 258 4.07 -9.12 0.99
N MET A 259 3.20 -10.11 1.22
CA MET A 259 3.14 -10.78 2.52
C MET A 259 4.40 -11.62 2.78
N ILE A 260 4.88 -12.38 1.79
CA ILE A 260 6.16 -13.09 1.87
C ILE A 260 7.29 -12.12 2.23
N SER A 261 7.34 -10.96 1.56
CA SER A 261 8.37 -9.94 1.78
C SER A 261 8.33 -9.35 3.19
N ASP A 262 7.13 -9.17 3.76
CA ASP A 262 6.96 -8.70 5.12
C ASP A 262 7.38 -9.73 6.17
N PHE A 263 7.00 -11.00 6.00
CA PHE A 263 7.38 -12.08 6.92
C PHE A 263 8.88 -12.41 6.85
N LEU A 264 9.52 -12.28 5.69
CA LEU A 264 10.98 -12.43 5.55
C LEU A 264 11.77 -11.41 6.38
N GLN A 265 11.18 -10.26 6.71
CA GLN A 265 11.82 -9.27 7.57
C GLN A 265 11.67 -9.58 9.07
N ILE A 266 10.87 -10.60 9.41
CA ILE A 266 10.57 -11.02 10.77
C ILE A 266 11.29 -12.33 11.10
N TYR A 267 11.22 -13.31 10.22
CA TYR A 267 11.86 -14.60 10.45
C TYR A 267 13.39 -14.45 10.57
N PRO A 268 14.05 -15.16 11.51
CA PRO A 268 15.49 -15.22 11.57
C PRO A 268 16.07 -15.76 10.26
N LYS A 269 17.09 -15.10 9.69
CA LYS A 269 17.68 -15.45 8.38
C LYS A 269 18.10 -16.93 8.21
N GLY A 270 18.41 -17.62 9.31
CA GLY A 270 18.82 -19.02 9.30
C GLY A 270 17.69 -20.04 9.50
N SER A 271 16.44 -19.60 9.73
CA SER A 271 15.32 -20.50 10.00
C SER A 271 14.84 -21.20 8.73
N GLN A 272 14.17 -22.34 8.89
CA GLN A 272 13.61 -23.09 7.76
C GLN A 272 12.54 -22.29 7.03
N GLU A 273 11.72 -21.54 7.77
CA GLU A 273 10.67 -20.66 7.27
C GLU A 273 11.25 -19.54 6.41
N TYR A 274 12.35 -18.91 6.87
CA TYR A 274 13.03 -17.88 6.09
C TYR A 274 13.54 -18.45 4.76
N GLN A 275 14.21 -19.60 4.78
CA GLN A 275 14.74 -20.22 3.57
C GLN A 275 13.63 -20.66 2.60
N PHE A 276 12.54 -21.20 3.14
CA PHE A 276 11.36 -21.56 2.37
C PHE A 276 10.75 -20.32 1.69
N LEU A 277 10.45 -19.28 2.45
CA LEU A 277 9.86 -18.04 1.93
C LEU A 277 10.79 -17.31 0.96
N ALA A 278 12.10 -17.35 1.17
CA ALA A 278 13.08 -16.76 0.27
C ALA A 278 13.07 -17.45 -1.10
N ASN A 279 12.98 -18.79 -1.11
CA ASN A 279 12.84 -19.57 -2.33
C ASN A 279 11.50 -19.30 -3.01
N GLU A 280 10.42 -19.18 -2.26
CA GLU A 280 9.09 -18.84 -2.80
C GLU A 280 9.05 -17.44 -3.42
N LEU A 281 9.60 -16.44 -2.73
CA LEU A 281 9.72 -15.09 -3.27
C LEU A 281 10.45 -15.13 -4.62
N LYS A 282 11.63 -15.76 -4.65
CA LYS A 282 12.44 -15.91 -5.87
C LYS A 282 11.65 -16.62 -6.97
N ARG A 283 10.95 -17.72 -6.65
CA ARG A 283 10.13 -18.47 -7.61
C ARG A 283 9.07 -17.57 -8.26
N MET A 284 8.36 -16.78 -7.46
CA MET A 284 7.29 -15.90 -7.94
C MET A 284 7.81 -14.72 -8.76
N VAL A 285 8.91 -14.07 -8.33
CA VAL A 285 9.37 -12.83 -8.99
C VAL A 285 10.24 -13.07 -10.23
N ASN A 286 10.88 -14.23 -10.36
CA ASN A 286 11.73 -14.57 -11.51
C ASN A 286 11.03 -14.42 -12.86
N PRO A 287 9.89 -15.09 -13.12
CA PRO A 287 9.22 -14.98 -14.41
C PRO A 287 8.71 -13.56 -14.69
N LEU A 288 8.41 -12.77 -13.65
CA LEU A 288 7.91 -11.41 -13.82
C LEU A 288 8.92 -10.49 -14.52
N ILE A 289 10.22 -10.78 -14.47
CA ILE A 289 11.24 -9.98 -15.19
C ILE A 289 10.98 -9.97 -16.70
N SER A 290 10.68 -11.13 -17.30
CA SER A 290 10.44 -11.24 -18.74
C SER A 290 9.03 -10.79 -19.14
N LEU A 291 8.09 -10.78 -18.18
CA LEU A 291 6.71 -10.35 -18.37
C LEU A 291 6.51 -8.84 -18.21
N GLN A 292 7.53 -8.10 -17.75
CA GLN A 292 7.45 -6.64 -17.62
C GLN A 292 7.37 -5.99 -19.01
N ASP A 293 6.41 -5.08 -19.18
CA ASP A 293 6.29 -4.31 -20.41
C ASP A 293 7.55 -3.43 -20.61
N LYS A 294 8.22 -3.62 -21.75
CA LYS A 294 9.54 -3.00 -22.01
C LYS A 294 9.45 -1.49 -22.24
N GLU A 295 8.31 -1.00 -22.71
CA GLU A 295 8.12 0.41 -23.06
C GLU A 295 7.76 1.25 -21.83
N THR A 296 6.88 0.73 -20.99
CA THR A 296 6.32 1.44 -19.85
C THR A 296 6.96 1.06 -18.52
N GLY A 297 7.56 -0.13 -18.41
CA GLY A 297 8.05 -0.67 -17.14
C GLY A 297 6.96 -1.20 -16.20
N LEU A 298 5.70 -1.24 -16.64
CA LEU A 298 4.58 -1.77 -15.86
C LEU A 298 4.32 -3.26 -16.17
N TRP A 299 3.50 -3.91 -15.37
CA TRP A 299 2.91 -5.22 -15.67
C TRP A 299 1.44 -5.08 -16.05
N ARG A 300 0.93 -6.06 -16.77
CA ARG A 300 -0.48 -6.14 -17.16
C ARG A 300 -1.35 -6.72 -16.04
N GLN A 301 -2.64 -6.44 -16.10
CA GLN A 301 -3.68 -6.97 -15.20
C GLN A 301 -3.60 -8.49 -15.06
N LEU A 302 -3.44 -9.21 -16.18
CA LEU A 302 -3.02 -10.62 -16.21
C LEU A 302 -1.56 -10.70 -16.70
N PRO A 303 -0.56 -10.91 -15.83
CA PRO A 303 0.85 -10.72 -16.18
C PRO A 303 1.35 -11.64 -17.30
N ILE A 304 0.78 -12.83 -17.44
CA ILE A 304 1.20 -13.80 -18.46
C ILE A 304 0.62 -13.52 -19.86
N HIS A 305 -0.39 -12.67 -19.96
CA HIS A 305 -1.06 -12.33 -21.23
C HIS A 305 -0.47 -11.06 -21.84
N THR A 306 0.82 -11.10 -22.20
CA THR A 306 1.63 -9.93 -22.60
C THR A 306 1.26 -9.34 -23.97
N ASP A 307 0.68 -10.15 -24.85
CA ASP A 307 0.37 -9.78 -26.24
C ASP A 307 -1.13 -9.51 -26.49
N ILE A 308 -1.95 -9.47 -25.43
CA ILE A 308 -3.40 -9.23 -25.53
C ILE A 308 -3.69 -7.72 -25.41
N PRO A 309 -4.23 -7.05 -26.45
CA PRO A 309 -4.48 -5.60 -26.44
C PRO A 309 -5.44 -5.14 -25.33
N GLU A 310 -6.46 -5.93 -25.01
CA GLU A 310 -7.48 -5.64 -24.00
C GLU A 310 -6.92 -5.74 -22.57
N ASN A 311 -5.83 -6.47 -22.38
CA ASN A 311 -5.19 -6.67 -21.09
C ASN A 311 -4.36 -5.44 -20.71
N TYR A 312 -4.96 -4.48 -20.02
CA TYR A 312 -4.33 -3.21 -19.71
C TYR A 312 -3.17 -3.32 -18.71
N LEU A 313 -2.28 -2.33 -18.74
CA LEU A 313 -1.23 -2.15 -17.74
C LEU A 313 -1.85 -1.70 -16.41
N GLU A 314 -1.56 -2.45 -15.34
CA GLU A 314 -2.16 -2.27 -14.02
C GLU A 314 -1.09 -1.84 -13.00
N SER A 315 -1.43 -0.84 -12.21
CA SER A 315 -0.42 -0.11 -11.46
C SER A 315 -0.18 -0.66 -10.06
N THR A 316 -1.17 -1.29 -9.44
CA THR A 316 -1.01 -1.89 -8.12
C THR A 316 -0.11 -3.11 -8.18
N CYS A 317 -0.38 -4.09 -9.04
CA CYS A 317 0.46 -5.28 -9.21
C CYS A 317 1.90 -4.90 -9.53
N THR A 318 2.10 -3.87 -10.36
CA THR A 318 3.43 -3.34 -10.68
C THR A 318 4.17 -2.89 -9.43
N ALA A 319 3.53 -2.07 -8.58
CA ALA A 319 4.14 -1.59 -7.34
C ALA A 319 4.39 -2.73 -6.35
N MET A 320 3.51 -3.73 -6.28
CA MET A 320 3.62 -4.89 -5.38
C MET A 320 4.76 -5.83 -5.78
N PHE A 321 4.89 -6.11 -7.08
CA PHE A 321 5.99 -6.91 -7.61
C PHE A 321 7.33 -6.21 -7.38
N ALA A 322 7.39 -4.91 -7.67
CA ALA A 322 8.58 -4.11 -7.45
C ALA A 322 8.92 -3.98 -5.95
N TYR A 323 7.92 -3.91 -5.06
CA TYR A 323 8.11 -3.97 -3.61
C TYR A 323 8.80 -5.27 -3.20
N GLY A 324 8.27 -6.43 -3.61
CA GLY A 324 8.86 -7.71 -3.23
C GLY A 324 10.25 -7.94 -3.80
N MET A 325 10.48 -7.53 -5.06
CA MET A 325 11.83 -7.53 -5.64
C MET A 325 12.77 -6.60 -4.85
N SER A 326 12.30 -5.44 -4.42
CA SER A 326 13.11 -4.48 -3.67
C SER A 326 13.52 -5.01 -2.30
N VAL A 327 12.57 -5.60 -1.57
CA VAL A 327 12.85 -6.28 -0.30
C VAL A 327 13.81 -7.44 -0.51
N GLY A 328 13.60 -8.26 -1.53
CA GLY A 328 14.45 -9.39 -1.86
C GLY A 328 15.90 -9.01 -2.13
N VAL A 329 16.14 -7.93 -2.89
CA VAL A 329 17.49 -7.38 -3.12
C VAL A 329 18.09 -6.87 -1.80
N ARG A 330 17.35 -6.05 -1.03
CA ARG A 330 17.83 -5.49 0.23
C ARG A 330 18.21 -6.55 1.26
N LEU A 331 17.49 -7.68 1.29
CA LEU A 331 17.77 -8.79 2.20
C LEU A 331 18.88 -9.72 1.69
N GLY A 332 19.38 -9.54 0.47
CA GLY A 332 20.37 -10.40 -0.18
C GLY A 332 19.80 -11.74 -0.66
N ILE A 333 18.48 -11.82 -0.85
CA ILE A 333 17.78 -13.02 -1.36
C ILE A 333 17.83 -13.04 -2.89
N LEU A 334 17.73 -11.87 -3.50
CA LEU A 334 17.79 -11.67 -4.95
C LEU A 334 19.10 -10.96 -5.29
N ASP A 335 19.71 -11.39 -6.40
CA ASP A 335 20.91 -10.78 -6.95
C ASP A 335 20.63 -9.33 -7.37
N GLU A 336 21.42 -8.35 -6.92
CA GLU A 336 21.12 -6.95 -7.22
C GLU A 336 21.21 -6.65 -8.73
N GLU A 337 22.26 -7.15 -9.40
CA GLU A 337 22.52 -6.87 -10.82
C GLU A 337 21.37 -7.38 -11.71
N ALA A 338 20.80 -8.53 -11.38
CA ALA A 338 19.70 -9.11 -12.13
C ALA A 338 18.35 -8.38 -11.99
N TYR A 339 18.09 -7.69 -10.86
CA TYR A 339 16.75 -7.14 -10.56
C TYR A 339 16.69 -5.62 -10.52
N ILE A 340 17.81 -4.92 -10.28
CA ILE A 340 17.79 -3.47 -10.07
C ILE A 340 17.21 -2.72 -11.27
N ASN A 341 17.52 -3.15 -12.50
CA ASN A 341 16.97 -2.56 -13.71
C ASN A 341 15.45 -2.73 -13.82
N THR A 342 14.92 -3.89 -13.45
CA THR A 342 13.47 -4.18 -13.44
C THR A 342 12.76 -3.29 -12.42
N ILE A 343 13.31 -3.17 -11.21
CA ILE A 343 12.79 -2.31 -10.13
C ILE A 343 12.80 -0.83 -10.56
N GLN A 344 13.90 -0.34 -11.14
CA GLN A 344 14.02 1.04 -11.60
C GLN A 344 13.05 1.36 -12.75
N ARG A 345 12.83 0.41 -13.67
CA ARG A 345 11.81 0.56 -14.74
C ARG A 345 10.41 0.64 -14.15
N ALA A 346 10.09 -0.19 -13.16
CA ALA A 346 8.80 -0.14 -12.47
C ALA A 346 8.59 1.23 -11.78
N TYR A 347 9.58 1.71 -11.02
CA TYR A 347 9.50 3.01 -10.36
C TYR A 347 9.29 4.16 -11.35
N ARG A 348 10.11 4.23 -12.41
CA ARG A 348 9.99 5.27 -13.46
C ARG A 348 8.68 5.14 -14.23
N GLY A 349 8.27 3.91 -14.51
CA GLY A 349 7.04 3.56 -15.21
C GLY A 349 5.80 4.02 -14.46
N LEU A 350 5.72 3.74 -13.16
CA LEU A 350 4.62 4.18 -12.31
C LEU A 350 4.53 5.71 -12.27
N ARG A 351 5.66 6.40 -12.08
CA ARG A 351 5.66 7.88 -12.06
C ARG A 351 5.25 8.50 -13.39
N LYS A 352 5.65 7.90 -14.52
CA LYS A 352 5.37 8.44 -15.85
C LYS A 352 3.96 8.10 -16.34
N ASN A 353 3.50 6.87 -16.07
CA ASN A 353 2.34 6.29 -16.76
C ASN A 353 1.15 6.00 -15.83
N ALA A 354 1.35 5.97 -14.52
CA ALA A 354 0.34 5.56 -13.53
C ALA A 354 0.27 6.50 -12.31
N MET A 355 0.66 7.77 -12.48
CA MET A 355 0.49 8.82 -11.49
C MET A 355 0.03 10.10 -12.16
N LYS A 356 -0.80 10.85 -11.43
CA LYS A 356 -1.30 12.16 -11.84
C LYS A 356 -0.92 13.19 -10.77
N GLN A 357 -0.44 14.35 -11.21
CA GLN A 357 -0.20 15.48 -10.33
C GLN A 357 -1.47 16.32 -10.22
N GLU A 358 -1.98 16.51 -9.00
CA GLU A 358 -3.08 17.43 -8.69
C GLU A 358 -2.71 18.32 -7.51
N GLY A 359 -2.51 19.62 -7.76
CA GLY A 359 -2.03 20.54 -6.73
C GLY A 359 -0.71 20.05 -6.12
N ALA A 360 -0.70 19.82 -4.80
CA ALA A 360 0.46 19.31 -4.06
C ALA A 360 0.55 17.76 -4.03
N TYR A 361 -0.38 17.05 -4.67
CA TYR A 361 -0.56 15.62 -4.54
C TYR A 361 -0.16 14.86 -5.81
N LEU A 362 0.50 13.73 -5.61
CA LEU A 362 0.61 12.65 -6.57
C LEU A 362 -0.48 11.63 -6.26
N ILE A 363 -1.27 11.31 -7.27
CA ILE A 363 -2.42 10.41 -7.17
C ILE A 363 -2.13 9.18 -8.04
N PRO A 364 -2.10 7.96 -7.47
CA PRO A 364 -2.00 6.72 -8.26
C PRO A 364 -3.15 6.60 -9.26
N THR A 365 -2.88 6.16 -10.48
CA THR A 365 -3.90 5.92 -11.52
C THR A 365 -3.74 4.51 -12.10
N ARG A 366 -4.63 4.10 -13.03
CA ARG A 366 -4.65 2.73 -13.61
C ARG A 366 -4.76 1.63 -12.55
N VAL A 367 -5.51 1.93 -11.48
CA VAL A 367 -5.74 1.01 -10.39
C VAL A 367 -6.93 0.13 -10.75
N CYS A 368 -6.73 -1.17 -10.97
CA CYS A 368 -7.85 -2.09 -11.14
C CYS A 368 -8.73 -2.04 -9.87
N LEU A 369 -10.03 -1.80 -10.01
CA LEU A 369 -10.93 -1.72 -8.84
C LEU A 369 -11.14 -3.10 -8.18
N GLY A 370 -11.86 -3.17 -7.07
CA GLY A 370 -12.20 -4.42 -6.39
C GLY A 370 -12.69 -5.47 -7.40
N THR A 371 -12.08 -6.64 -7.37
CA THR A 371 -12.19 -7.65 -8.44
C THR A 371 -12.28 -9.02 -7.79
N CYS A 372 -13.25 -9.80 -8.27
CA CYS A 372 -13.49 -11.17 -7.84
C CYS A 372 -12.99 -12.14 -8.93
N ILE A 373 -13.43 -13.39 -8.91
CA ILE A 373 -12.90 -14.42 -9.80
C ILE A 373 -13.71 -14.50 -11.11
N GLY A 374 -13.03 -14.67 -12.24
CA GLY A 374 -13.66 -14.91 -13.54
C GLY A 374 -12.70 -15.43 -14.60
N ASP A 375 -13.12 -15.39 -15.85
CA ASP A 375 -12.32 -15.73 -17.04
C ASP A 375 -11.44 -14.54 -17.50
N PRO A 376 -10.60 -14.69 -18.56
CA PRO A 376 -9.82 -13.58 -19.08
C PRO A 376 -10.64 -12.32 -19.39
N GLU A 377 -11.80 -12.46 -20.03
CA GLU A 377 -12.64 -11.34 -20.44
C GLU A 377 -13.20 -10.58 -19.24
N TYR A 378 -13.54 -11.29 -18.16
CA TYR A 378 -13.90 -10.69 -16.88
C TYR A 378 -12.78 -9.78 -16.36
N TYR A 379 -11.52 -10.25 -16.37
CA TYR A 379 -10.38 -9.46 -15.90
C TYR A 379 -10.04 -8.27 -16.81
N TYR A 380 -10.10 -8.45 -18.13
CA TYR A 380 -9.82 -7.38 -19.10
C TYR A 380 -10.83 -6.24 -19.00
N LYS A 381 -12.08 -6.55 -18.64
CA LYS A 381 -13.16 -5.57 -18.51
C LYS A 381 -13.25 -4.94 -17.13
N ARG A 382 -12.36 -5.28 -16.18
CA ARG A 382 -12.39 -4.67 -14.85
C ARG A 382 -12.16 -3.16 -14.96
N PRO A 383 -13.01 -2.34 -14.33
CA PRO A 383 -12.83 -0.90 -14.34
C PRO A 383 -11.55 -0.52 -13.61
N THR A 384 -10.96 0.60 -14.03
CA THR A 384 -9.82 1.22 -13.35
C THR A 384 -10.23 2.52 -12.66
N GLY A 385 -9.51 2.88 -11.61
CA GLY A 385 -9.72 4.10 -10.83
C GLY A 385 -8.43 4.88 -10.55
N GLU A 386 -8.60 6.00 -9.85
CA GLU A 386 -7.54 6.89 -9.40
C GLU A 386 -7.63 7.06 -7.88
N GLY A 387 -6.48 7.13 -7.22
CA GLY A 387 -6.37 7.52 -5.81
C GLY A 387 -6.98 6.57 -4.80
N VAL A 388 -7.22 5.30 -5.15
CA VAL A 388 -7.88 4.32 -4.29
C VAL A 388 -7.04 3.95 -3.06
N ASP A 389 -7.68 3.67 -1.92
CA ASP A 389 -7.05 3.37 -0.62
C ASP A 389 -5.91 2.33 -0.69
N TYR A 390 -6.17 1.12 -1.20
CA TYR A 390 -5.14 0.09 -1.26
C TYR A 390 -3.99 0.48 -2.18
N ALA A 391 -4.24 1.22 -3.26
CA ALA A 391 -3.18 1.74 -4.10
C ALA A 391 -2.30 2.76 -3.35
N ILE A 392 -2.89 3.64 -2.53
CA ILE A 392 -2.12 4.57 -1.68
C ILE A 392 -1.17 3.78 -0.76
N GLY A 393 -1.68 2.77 -0.05
CA GLY A 393 -0.87 1.92 0.83
C GLY A 393 0.27 1.19 0.10
N ILE A 394 -0.07 0.53 -1.01
CA ILE A 394 0.89 -0.22 -1.85
C ILE A 394 2.01 0.69 -2.36
N TYR A 395 1.67 1.87 -2.88
CA TYR A 395 2.65 2.80 -3.43
C TYR A 395 3.56 3.40 -2.37
N ILE A 396 3.03 3.68 -1.18
CA ILE A 396 3.83 4.10 -0.02
C ILE A 396 4.86 3.01 0.31
N MET A 397 4.42 1.75 0.43
CA MET A 397 5.30 0.63 0.78
C MET A 397 6.40 0.42 -0.26
N PHE A 398 6.06 0.36 -1.55
CA PHE A 398 7.06 0.27 -2.61
C PHE A 398 8.02 1.48 -2.59
N GLY A 399 7.48 2.67 -2.38
CA GLY A 399 8.27 3.89 -2.32
C GLY A 399 9.31 3.94 -1.24
N LEU A 400 8.94 3.51 -0.03
CA LEU A 400 9.88 3.42 1.08
C LEU A 400 11.00 2.43 0.78
N GLU A 401 10.68 1.27 0.21
CA GLU A 401 11.71 0.27 -0.15
C GLU A 401 12.63 0.74 -1.27
N TYR A 402 12.08 1.42 -2.29
CA TYR A 402 12.88 1.98 -3.37
C TYR A 402 13.84 3.08 -2.86
N GLU A 403 13.37 3.97 -1.99
CA GLU A 403 14.21 4.99 -1.35
C GLU A 403 15.31 4.35 -0.49
N ARG A 404 15.02 3.27 0.25
CA ARG A 404 16.03 2.51 1.02
C ARG A 404 17.11 1.91 0.12
N LEU A 405 16.72 1.29 -0.99
CA LEU A 405 17.68 0.71 -1.94
C LEU A 405 18.56 1.78 -2.59
N THR A 406 17.97 2.86 -3.10
CA THR A 406 18.71 3.88 -3.86
C THR A 406 19.62 4.73 -3.01
N ASN A 407 19.25 5.02 -1.74
CA ASN A 407 20.14 5.73 -0.82
C ASN A 407 21.37 4.88 -0.44
N ASN A 408 21.24 3.55 -0.40
CA ASN A 408 22.38 2.66 -0.16
C ASN A 408 23.33 2.63 -1.37
N ILE A 409 22.80 2.67 -2.59
CA ILE A 409 23.60 2.68 -3.84
C ILE A 409 24.41 3.98 -3.99
N THR A 410 23.92 5.12 -3.50
CA THR A 410 24.67 6.39 -3.55
C THR A 410 25.81 6.49 -2.53
N HIS A 411 25.93 5.53 -1.61
CA HIS A 411 26.93 5.53 -0.54
C HIS A 411 27.91 4.34 -0.61
N SER A 412 27.72 3.42 -1.55
CA SER A 412 28.68 2.38 -1.96
C SER A 412 29.49 2.85 -3.17
#